data_AF-A0A9P4Q1W0-F1
#
_entry.id   AF-A0A9P4Q1W0-F1
#
_cell.length_a   1.000
_cell.length_b   1.000
_cell.length_c   1.000
_cell.angle_alpha   90.00
_cell.angle_beta   90.00
_cell.angle_gamma   90.00
#
_symmetry.space_group_name_H-M   'P 1'
#
loop_
_entity.id
_entity.type
_entity.pdbx_description
1 polymer ?
#
loop_
_entity_poly.entity_id
_entity_poly.type
_entity_poly.pdbx_seq_one_letter_code
_entity_poly.pdbx_strand_id
1 'polypeptide(L)'
;MVNEDTEGFVDEQQFWTELREIVTTKCTTHEAIDDTLRSFVGFATRYKQEHLLSEYDIAKCCYSLLDAPVFRQNEEYVRRQLLFCVLQEDDVDTLHLAAALLLFDGRANESTFEMMQTESAFPRLVELVRERRDDDLMLHRLLLELLFAMSRIQRLAKEDLTTVDDAFILYLFQLIEHVSDDADDPYHYPVIKVLLILNEQYMVLASTSSSPKPDQTLTNRILKVLSMHGPSYRTFGENLILLLNRESALGPQLLILKLLYLLFTTASTYEYFYTNDLHVLVDVIIRNLLDLEPGLSHAHATAEDMDRDGQRALRHTYLRVLCPLLKNTQLAREGNNYKRDEVRKLLRLLVNRSSAHFAPVDDTVLRLAVRCKDIEWIQDENSEQDQEMDRRLAEIAPSEKDVANKLLGISLQNANESSLSVVDLSAKVTKEKPTVPAPRRNRRKKHDSSTSSLKSNGAGQAGLTVPLSQSPTEIERQRSPFADDTEEP
;
A
#
# COMPACT_ATOMS: atom_id res chain seq x y z
N MET A 1 -32.75 -44.92 5.79
CA MET A 1 -32.64 -44.36 7.15
C MET A 1 -31.28 -43.71 7.22
N VAL A 2 -31.32 -42.38 7.22
CA VAL A 2 -30.18 -41.50 7.38
C VAL A 2 -29.68 -41.71 8.80
N ASN A 3 -28.44 -42.16 8.97
CA ASN A 3 -27.77 -42.05 10.26
C ASN A 3 -27.11 -40.68 10.27
N GLU A 4 -27.86 -39.71 10.81
CA GLU A 4 -27.31 -38.62 11.60
C GLU A 4 -26.48 -39.23 12.76
N ASP A 5 -25.52 -38.45 13.26
CA ASP A 5 -24.72 -38.67 14.47
C ASP A 5 -23.48 -39.58 14.34
N THR A 6 -22.42 -39.00 13.76
CA THR A 6 -21.06 -39.10 14.34
C THR A 6 -20.34 -37.77 14.10
N GLU A 7 -20.70 -36.74 14.88
CA GLU A 7 -19.80 -35.63 15.19
C GLU A 7 -18.63 -36.19 16.01
N GLY A 8 -17.72 -36.89 15.33
CA GLY A 8 -16.44 -37.26 15.88
C GLY A 8 -15.62 -35.99 16.04
N PHE A 9 -15.32 -35.62 17.28
CA PHE A 9 -14.37 -34.57 17.61
C PHE A 9 -13.04 -34.90 16.90
N VAL A 10 -12.73 -34.19 15.82
CA VAL A 10 -11.45 -34.35 15.13
C VAL A 10 -10.43 -33.61 15.99
N ASP A 11 -9.46 -34.33 16.54
CA ASP A 11 -8.36 -33.68 17.25
C ASP A 11 -7.49 -32.90 16.24
N GLU A 12 -6.79 -31.85 16.67
CA GLU A 12 -6.00 -31.00 15.78
C GLU A 12 -4.99 -31.82 14.96
N GLN A 13 -4.37 -32.83 15.58
CA GLN A 13 -3.44 -33.73 14.89
C GLN A 13 -4.11 -34.60 13.83
N GLN A 14 -5.35 -35.03 14.09
CA GLN A 14 -6.14 -35.82 13.17
C GLN A 14 -6.55 -34.98 11.97
N PHE A 15 -7.02 -33.74 12.19
CA PHE A 15 -7.35 -32.79 11.13
C PHE A 15 -6.19 -32.60 10.15
N TRP A 16 -5.00 -32.28 10.66
CA TRP A 16 -3.82 -32.10 9.80
C TRP A 16 -3.36 -33.37 9.10
N THR A 17 -3.67 -34.54 9.66
CA THR A 17 -3.31 -35.84 9.05
C THR A 17 -4.26 -36.19 7.92
N GLU A 18 -5.57 -36.08 8.14
CA GLU A 18 -6.59 -36.31 7.12
C GLU A 18 -6.43 -35.34 5.94
N LEU A 19 -6.18 -34.07 6.23
CA LEU A 19 -5.95 -33.05 5.20
C LEU A 19 -4.69 -33.36 4.35
N ARG A 20 -3.64 -33.92 4.95
CA ARG A 20 -2.46 -34.44 4.22
C ARG A 20 -2.78 -35.68 3.40
N GLU A 21 -3.59 -36.60 3.92
CA GLU A 21 -3.99 -37.81 3.21
C GLU A 21 -4.79 -37.46 1.95
N ILE A 22 -5.71 -36.49 2.03
CA ILE A 22 -6.47 -35.99 0.88
C ILE A 22 -5.52 -35.52 -0.23
N VAL A 23 -4.60 -34.60 0.06
CA VAL A 23 -3.72 -33.98 -0.97
C VAL A 23 -2.58 -34.90 -1.46
N THR A 24 -2.31 -36.00 -0.75
CA THR A 24 -1.30 -36.99 -1.18
C THR A 24 -1.88 -38.13 -2.01
N THR A 25 -3.20 -38.15 -2.21
CA THR A 25 -3.88 -39.10 -3.09
C THR A 25 -3.31 -38.99 -4.51
N LYS A 26 -3.02 -40.15 -5.12
CA LYS A 26 -2.47 -40.18 -6.49
C LYS A 26 -3.58 -39.85 -7.49
N CYS A 27 -3.51 -38.68 -8.09
CA CYS A 27 -4.43 -38.26 -9.15
C CYS A 27 -3.79 -38.52 -10.52
N THR A 28 -4.44 -39.31 -11.36
CA THR A 28 -3.99 -39.58 -12.75
C THR A 28 -4.88 -38.95 -13.82
N THR A 29 -6.04 -38.41 -13.44
CA THR A 29 -7.03 -37.77 -14.31
C THR A 29 -7.45 -36.42 -13.74
N HIS A 30 -7.93 -35.53 -14.61
CA HIS A 30 -8.47 -34.22 -14.18
C HIS A 30 -9.66 -34.39 -13.21
N GLU A 31 -10.54 -35.36 -13.44
CA GLU A 31 -11.65 -35.67 -12.54
C GLU A 31 -11.18 -36.05 -11.13
N ALA A 32 -10.12 -36.88 -11.03
CA ALA A 32 -9.54 -37.24 -9.74
C ALA A 32 -8.87 -36.03 -9.04
N ILE A 33 -8.33 -35.08 -9.81
CA ILE A 33 -7.82 -33.81 -9.25
C ILE A 33 -9.00 -32.99 -8.70
N ASP A 34 -10.07 -32.82 -9.48
CA ASP A 34 -11.24 -32.05 -9.06
C ASP A 34 -11.91 -32.64 -7.82
N ASP A 35 -12.04 -33.97 -7.75
CA ASP A 35 -12.57 -34.67 -6.57
C ASP A 35 -11.65 -34.46 -5.35
N THR A 36 -10.33 -34.44 -5.54
CA THR A 36 -9.37 -34.19 -4.47
C THR A 36 -9.46 -32.74 -3.99
N LEU A 37 -9.58 -31.77 -4.90
CA LEU A 37 -9.73 -30.35 -4.56
C LEU A 37 -11.05 -30.09 -3.85
N ARG A 38 -12.17 -30.66 -4.34
CA ARG A 38 -13.47 -30.60 -3.65
C ARG A 38 -13.42 -31.21 -2.26
N SER A 39 -12.76 -32.36 -2.12
CA SER A 39 -12.58 -33.02 -0.81
C SER A 39 -11.72 -32.16 0.13
N PHE A 40 -10.64 -31.57 -0.37
CA PHE A 40 -9.75 -30.71 0.40
C PHE A 40 -10.47 -29.45 0.88
N VAL A 41 -11.10 -28.72 -0.05
CA VAL A 41 -11.82 -27.49 0.26
C VAL A 41 -12.98 -27.79 1.20
N GLY A 42 -13.82 -28.77 0.89
CA GLY A 42 -14.96 -29.14 1.73
C GLY A 42 -14.57 -29.61 3.13
N PHE A 43 -13.46 -30.35 3.27
CA PHE A 43 -12.95 -30.75 4.58
C PHE A 43 -12.39 -29.55 5.36
N ALA A 44 -11.59 -28.71 4.71
CA ALA A 44 -10.99 -27.55 5.35
C ALA A 44 -12.04 -26.49 5.76
N THR A 45 -13.07 -26.25 4.95
CA THR A 45 -14.15 -25.31 5.28
C THR A 45 -15.01 -25.84 6.41
N ARG A 46 -15.36 -27.14 6.40
CA ARG A 46 -16.14 -27.78 7.47
C ARG A 46 -15.55 -27.58 8.87
N TYR A 47 -14.21 -27.64 8.99
CA TYR A 47 -13.51 -27.49 10.27
C TYR A 47 -12.81 -26.13 10.42
N LYS A 48 -13.11 -25.15 9.56
CA LYS A 48 -12.43 -23.82 9.58
C LYS A 48 -12.59 -23.15 10.94
N GLN A 49 -13.80 -23.16 11.49
CA GLN A 49 -14.12 -22.52 12.76
C GLN A 49 -13.50 -23.21 13.99
N GLU A 50 -12.98 -24.43 13.83
CA GLU A 50 -12.39 -25.20 14.93
C GLU A 50 -10.86 -25.20 14.87
N HIS A 51 -10.29 -25.33 13.66
CA HIS A 51 -8.87 -25.58 13.47
C HIS A 51 -8.14 -24.52 12.63
N LEU A 52 -8.85 -23.62 11.93
CA LEU A 52 -8.26 -22.59 11.07
C LEU A 52 -8.58 -21.19 11.61
N LEU A 53 -8.26 -20.96 12.88
CA LEU A 53 -8.63 -19.74 13.61
C LEU A 53 -7.68 -18.57 13.35
N SER A 54 -6.44 -18.83 12.97
CA SER A 54 -5.42 -17.80 12.75
C SER A 54 -4.98 -17.73 11.29
N GLU A 55 -4.44 -16.58 10.88
CA GLU A 55 -3.78 -16.42 9.58
C GLU A 55 -2.64 -17.45 9.37
N TYR A 56 -1.99 -17.88 10.45
CA TYR A 56 -0.95 -18.91 10.40
C TYR A 56 -1.53 -20.28 10.05
N ASP A 57 -2.67 -20.65 10.64
CA ASP A 57 -3.31 -21.94 10.37
C ASP A 57 -3.85 -21.99 8.94
N ILE A 58 -4.43 -20.88 8.46
CA ILE A 58 -4.85 -20.74 7.07
C ILE A 58 -3.64 -20.86 6.13
N ALA A 59 -2.53 -20.17 6.43
CA ALA A 59 -1.31 -20.29 5.62
C ALA A 59 -0.78 -21.73 5.60
N LYS A 60 -0.74 -22.41 6.76
CA LYS A 60 -0.32 -23.82 6.88
C LYS A 60 -1.24 -24.74 6.07
N CYS A 61 -2.54 -24.50 6.09
CA CYS A 61 -3.52 -25.19 5.25
C CYS A 61 -3.23 -24.97 3.76
N CYS A 62 -3.02 -23.72 3.32
CA CYS A 62 -2.69 -23.43 1.93
C CYS A 62 -1.39 -24.13 1.49
N TYR A 63 -0.31 -24.02 2.25
CA TYR A 63 0.96 -24.67 1.90
C TYR A 63 0.88 -26.18 1.88
N SER A 64 -0.01 -26.80 2.66
CA SER A 64 -0.20 -28.24 2.58
C SER A 64 -0.68 -28.72 1.20
N LEU A 65 -1.50 -27.92 0.50
CA LEU A 65 -1.92 -28.19 -0.88
C LEU A 65 -0.85 -27.74 -1.88
N LEU A 66 -0.30 -26.53 -1.72
CA LEU A 66 0.69 -25.98 -2.67
C LEU A 66 1.99 -26.82 -2.73
N ASP A 67 2.38 -27.44 -1.62
CA ASP A 67 3.55 -28.33 -1.57
C ASP A 67 3.22 -29.78 -1.98
N ALA A 68 1.94 -30.12 -2.11
CA ALA A 68 1.52 -31.47 -2.42
C ALA A 68 1.81 -31.86 -3.88
N PRO A 69 2.00 -33.17 -4.15
CA PRO A 69 2.22 -33.68 -5.51
C PRO A 69 1.08 -33.31 -6.48
N VAL A 70 -0.17 -33.30 -5.99
CA VAL A 70 -1.35 -32.96 -6.81
C VAL A 70 -1.24 -31.56 -7.41
N PHE A 71 -0.74 -30.58 -6.65
CA PHE A 71 -0.52 -29.21 -7.11
C PHE A 71 0.73 -29.12 -7.97
N ARG A 72 1.90 -29.54 -7.46
CA ARG A 72 3.19 -29.36 -8.15
C ARG A 72 3.28 -30.06 -9.52
N GLN A 73 2.52 -31.13 -9.74
CA GLN A 73 2.49 -31.84 -11.03
C GLN A 73 1.47 -31.26 -12.01
N ASN A 74 0.49 -30.47 -11.52
CA ASN A 74 -0.65 -29.99 -12.30
C ASN A 74 -0.93 -28.49 -12.06
N GLU A 75 0.11 -27.69 -11.88
CA GLU A 75 -0.01 -26.31 -11.37
C GLU A 75 -1.01 -25.45 -12.16
N GLU A 76 -0.91 -25.45 -13.49
CA GLU A 76 -1.81 -24.65 -14.35
C GLU A 76 -3.27 -25.07 -14.19
N TYR A 77 -3.54 -26.38 -14.17
CA TYR A 77 -4.91 -26.89 -14.05
C TYR A 77 -5.49 -26.57 -12.68
N VAL A 78 -4.73 -26.79 -11.60
CA VAL A 78 -5.19 -26.52 -10.23
C VAL A 78 -5.40 -25.02 -10.01
N ARG A 79 -4.50 -24.15 -10.51
CA ARG A 79 -4.70 -22.69 -10.50
C ARG A 79 -6.01 -22.31 -11.16
N ARG A 80 -6.31 -22.87 -12.34
CA ARG A 80 -7.55 -22.60 -13.07
C ARG A 80 -8.80 -23.05 -12.29
N GLN A 81 -8.75 -24.20 -11.62
CA GLN A 81 -9.87 -24.67 -10.80
C GLN A 81 -10.09 -23.79 -9.56
N LEU A 82 -9.02 -23.40 -8.87
CA LEU A 82 -9.11 -22.48 -7.73
C LEU A 82 -9.65 -21.10 -8.16
N LEU A 83 -9.24 -20.63 -9.34
CA LEU A 83 -9.76 -19.42 -9.93
C LEU A 83 -11.25 -19.52 -10.25
N PHE A 84 -11.68 -20.60 -10.91
CA PHE A 84 -13.11 -20.81 -11.17
C PHE A 84 -13.94 -20.92 -9.89
N CYS A 85 -13.39 -21.48 -8.82
CA CYS A 85 -14.01 -21.46 -7.50
C CYS A 85 -14.26 -20.01 -7.03
N VAL A 86 -13.27 -19.11 -7.10
CA VAL A 86 -13.46 -17.68 -6.77
C VAL A 86 -14.46 -16.98 -7.70
N LEU A 87 -14.52 -17.38 -8.97
CA LEU A 87 -15.41 -16.78 -9.96
C LEU A 87 -16.88 -17.21 -9.82
N GLN A 88 -17.15 -18.40 -9.26
CA GLN A 88 -18.48 -19.02 -9.31
C GLN A 88 -19.11 -19.26 -7.93
N GLU A 89 -18.30 -19.40 -6.88
CA GLU A 89 -18.81 -19.66 -5.54
C GLU A 89 -19.18 -18.36 -4.80
N ASP A 90 -20.09 -18.50 -3.85
CA ASP A 90 -20.56 -17.43 -2.96
C ASP A 90 -20.44 -17.80 -1.47
N ASP A 91 -20.03 -19.03 -1.17
CA ASP A 91 -19.79 -19.47 0.20
C ASP A 91 -18.53 -18.81 0.79
N VAL A 92 -18.69 -18.19 1.96
CA VAL A 92 -17.66 -17.34 2.59
C VAL A 92 -16.40 -18.12 2.92
N ASP A 93 -16.53 -19.33 3.47
CA ASP A 93 -15.40 -20.14 3.89
C ASP A 93 -14.64 -20.71 2.68
N THR A 94 -15.38 -21.14 1.67
CA THR A 94 -14.84 -21.61 0.39
C THR A 94 -14.10 -20.51 -0.35
N LEU A 95 -14.69 -19.32 -0.46
CA LEU A 95 -14.06 -18.15 -1.06
C LEU A 95 -12.80 -17.73 -0.32
N HIS A 96 -12.82 -17.76 1.02
CA HIS A 96 -11.65 -17.43 1.84
C HIS A 96 -10.50 -18.39 1.51
N LEU A 97 -10.74 -19.70 1.54
CA LEU A 97 -9.69 -20.67 1.28
C LEU A 97 -9.16 -20.60 -0.17
N ALA A 98 -10.05 -20.45 -1.16
CA ALA A 98 -9.68 -20.35 -2.57
C ALA A 98 -8.88 -19.08 -2.86
N ALA A 99 -9.33 -17.92 -2.36
CA ALA A 99 -8.60 -16.66 -2.48
C ALA A 99 -7.24 -16.72 -1.77
N ALA A 100 -7.14 -17.41 -0.63
CA ALA A 100 -5.89 -17.55 0.11
C ALA A 100 -4.87 -18.37 -0.67
N LEU A 101 -5.31 -19.49 -1.25
CA LEU A 101 -4.48 -20.34 -2.11
C LEU A 101 -3.94 -19.55 -3.32
N LEU A 102 -4.80 -18.81 -4.01
CA LEU A 102 -4.38 -17.97 -5.15
C LEU A 102 -3.40 -16.88 -4.73
N LEU A 103 -3.61 -16.24 -3.57
CA LEU A 103 -2.69 -15.21 -3.08
C LEU A 103 -1.33 -15.79 -2.70
N PHE A 104 -1.29 -16.91 -1.98
CA PHE A 104 -0.02 -17.53 -1.56
C PHE A 104 0.76 -18.10 -2.74
N ASP A 105 0.09 -18.78 -3.68
CA ASP A 105 0.71 -19.25 -4.92
C ASP A 105 1.18 -18.08 -5.78
N GLY A 106 0.35 -17.05 -5.95
CA GLY A 106 0.69 -15.85 -6.73
C GLY A 106 1.88 -15.06 -6.18
N ARG A 107 2.09 -15.06 -4.85
CA ARG A 107 3.29 -14.48 -4.23
C ARG A 107 4.58 -15.21 -4.62
N ALA A 108 4.51 -16.50 -4.91
CA ALA A 108 5.64 -17.31 -5.34
C ALA A 108 5.75 -17.42 -6.87
N ASN A 109 4.62 -17.33 -7.58
CA ASN A 109 4.51 -17.54 -9.01
C ASN A 109 3.55 -16.54 -9.66
N GLU A 110 4.10 -15.59 -10.42
CA GLU A 110 3.31 -14.53 -11.07
C GLU A 110 2.29 -15.05 -12.09
N SER A 111 2.48 -16.27 -12.63
CA SER A 111 1.55 -16.89 -13.58
C SER A 111 0.13 -17.04 -13.02
N THR A 112 -0.02 -17.12 -11.70
CA THR A 112 -1.32 -17.13 -11.04
C THR A 112 -2.07 -15.83 -11.29
N PHE A 113 -1.40 -14.68 -11.12
CA PHE A 113 -2.00 -13.37 -11.37
C PHE A 113 -2.20 -13.08 -12.87
N GLU A 114 -1.31 -13.59 -13.73
CA GLU A 114 -1.50 -13.57 -15.19
C GLU A 114 -2.76 -14.35 -15.60
N MET A 115 -2.97 -15.54 -15.04
CA MET A 115 -4.16 -16.35 -15.29
C MET A 115 -5.42 -15.65 -14.77
N MET A 116 -5.37 -15.09 -13.57
CA MET A 116 -6.49 -14.30 -13.01
C MET A 116 -6.89 -13.14 -13.93
N GLN A 117 -5.92 -12.46 -14.55
CA GLN A 117 -6.22 -11.42 -15.51
C GLN A 117 -6.83 -11.98 -16.79
N THR A 118 -6.25 -13.06 -17.32
CA THR A 118 -6.71 -13.69 -18.57
C THR A 118 -8.18 -14.15 -18.47
N GLU A 119 -8.58 -14.66 -17.31
CA GLU A 119 -9.95 -15.14 -17.06
C GLU A 119 -10.88 -14.04 -16.47
N SER A 120 -10.52 -12.76 -16.59
CA SER A 120 -11.34 -11.62 -16.15
C SER A 120 -11.75 -11.65 -14.66
N ALA A 121 -10.81 -11.95 -13.77
CA ALA A 121 -11.10 -12.03 -12.33
C ALA A 121 -11.28 -10.67 -11.64
N PHE A 122 -10.74 -9.60 -12.21
CA PHE A 122 -10.75 -8.27 -11.59
C PHE A 122 -12.17 -7.76 -11.28
N PRO A 123 -13.14 -7.77 -12.22
CA PRO A 123 -14.53 -7.40 -11.94
C PRO A 123 -15.14 -8.15 -10.76
N ARG A 124 -14.92 -9.48 -10.69
CA ARG A 124 -15.45 -10.32 -9.60
C ARG A 124 -14.82 -9.97 -8.26
N LEU A 125 -13.52 -9.66 -8.22
CA LEU A 125 -12.89 -9.20 -6.99
C LEU A 125 -13.45 -7.86 -6.50
N VAL A 126 -13.72 -6.92 -7.41
CA VAL A 126 -14.34 -5.62 -7.07
C VAL A 126 -15.75 -5.82 -6.51
N GLU A 127 -16.54 -6.72 -7.10
CA GLU A 127 -17.86 -7.13 -6.61
C GLU A 127 -17.78 -7.74 -5.21
N LEU A 128 -16.93 -8.76 -5.02
CA LEU A 128 -16.77 -9.44 -3.73
C LEU A 128 -16.29 -8.49 -2.63
N VAL A 129 -15.37 -7.57 -2.92
CA VAL A 129 -14.93 -6.55 -1.94
C VAL A 129 -16.10 -5.64 -1.54
N ARG A 130 -16.99 -5.30 -2.47
CA ARG A 130 -18.16 -4.45 -2.20
C ARG A 130 -19.20 -5.16 -1.32
N GLU A 131 -19.49 -6.42 -1.61
CA GLU A 131 -20.61 -7.15 -1.00
C GLU A 131 -20.26 -7.81 0.32
N ARG A 132 -19.02 -8.28 0.49
CA ARG A 132 -18.65 -9.23 1.57
C ARG A 132 -18.04 -8.59 2.80
N ARG A 133 -18.09 -7.27 2.94
CA ARG A 133 -17.50 -6.57 4.09
C ARG A 133 -18.06 -7.05 5.43
N ASP A 134 -19.37 -7.21 5.50
CA ASP A 134 -20.08 -7.51 6.74
C ASP A 134 -20.15 -9.02 7.05
N ASP A 135 -19.71 -9.86 6.10
CA ASP A 135 -19.79 -11.33 6.19
C ASP A 135 -18.60 -11.93 6.96
N ASP A 136 -17.36 -11.70 6.49
CA ASP A 136 -16.13 -12.18 7.12
C ASP A 136 -15.00 -11.16 6.89
N LEU A 137 -14.49 -10.65 8.00
CA LEU A 137 -13.46 -9.63 7.99
C LEU A 137 -12.12 -10.14 7.41
N MET A 138 -11.75 -11.38 7.72
CA MET A 138 -10.52 -11.96 7.18
C MET A 138 -10.61 -12.15 5.66
N LEU A 139 -11.77 -12.61 5.17
CA LEU A 139 -12.04 -12.70 3.73
C LEU A 139 -11.96 -11.33 3.07
N HIS A 140 -12.65 -10.32 3.60
CA HIS A 140 -12.65 -8.98 2.99
C HIS A 140 -11.23 -8.40 2.90
N ARG A 141 -10.42 -8.54 3.95
CA ARG A 141 -9.01 -8.14 3.92
C ARG A 141 -8.21 -8.91 2.87
N LEU A 142 -8.41 -10.22 2.78
CA LEU A 142 -7.74 -11.08 1.82
C LEU A 142 -8.08 -10.71 0.37
N LEU A 143 -9.36 -10.39 0.09
CA LEU A 143 -9.81 -9.94 -1.21
C LEU A 143 -9.15 -8.60 -1.61
N LEU A 144 -9.01 -7.67 -0.67
CA LEU A 144 -8.26 -6.41 -0.89
C LEU A 144 -6.78 -6.69 -1.21
N GLU A 145 -6.14 -7.60 -0.47
CA GLU A 145 -4.75 -7.99 -0.71
C GLU A 145 -4.58 -8.66 -2.09
N LEU A 146 -5.52 -9.51 -2.48
CA LEU A 146 -5.53 -10.20 -3.78
C LEU A 146 -5.77 -9.23 -4.94
N LEU A 147 -6.72 -8.30 -4.79
CA LEU A 147 -7.00 -7.22 -5.74
C LEU A 147 -5.76 -6.34 -5.94
N PHE A 148 -5.08 -5.97 -4.85
CA PHE A 148 -3.83 -5.24 -4.91
C PHE A 148 -2.73 -6.05 -5.63
N ALA A 149 -2.51 -7.30 -5.23
CA ALA A 149 -1.44 -8.13 -5.77
C ALA A 149 -1.61 -8.35 -7.29
N MET A 150 -2.82 -8.71 -7.73
CA MET A 150 -3.16 -8.86 -9.15
C MET A 150 -2.91 -7.55 -9.92
N SER A 151 -3.43 -6.43 -9.41
CA SER A 151 -3.30 -5.11 -10.05
C SER A 151 -1.88 -4.55 -10.01
N ARG A 152 -0.99 -5.11 -9.18
CA ARG A 152 0.42 -4.70 -9.09
C ARG A 152 1.27 -5.34 -10.19
N ILE A 153 1.01 -6.60 -10.50
CA ILE A 153 1.79 -7.36 -11.50
C ILE A 153 1.28 -7.08 -12.91
N GLN A 154 -0.03 -6.86 -13.06
CA GLN A 154 -0.67 -6.77 -14.36
C GLN A 154 -1.14 -5.35 -14.71
N ARG A 155 -1.11 -5.00 -16.01
CA ARG A 155 -1.72 -3.76 -16.52
C ARG A 155 -3.19 -4.00 -16.79
N LEU A 156 -4.07 -3.33 -16.05
CA LEU A 156 -5.51 -3.53 -16.18
C LEU A 156 -6.04 -2.99 -17.50
N ALA A 157 -7.01 -3.69 -18.08
CA ALA A 157 -7.68 -3.23 -19.29
C ALA A 157 -8.60 -2.04 -18.97
N LYS A 158 -9.04 -1.31 -20.01
CA LYS A 158 -10.00 -0.21 -19.83
C LYS A 158 -11.31 -0.74 -19.26
N GLU A 159 -11.74 -1.90 -19.73
CA GLU A 159 -12.96 -2.60 -19.33
C GLU A 159 -12.92 -2.93 -17.83
N ASP A 160 -11.79 -3.46 -17.33
CA ASP A 160 -11.58 -3.72 -15.90
C ASP A 160 -11.74 -2.42 -15.08
N LEU A 161 -11.05 -1.35 -15.47
CA LEU A 161 -11.11 -0.07 -14.77
C LEU A 161 -12.47 0.65 -14.89
N THR A 162 -13.34 0.24 -15.82
CA THR A 162 -14.72 0.75 -15.87
C THR A 162 -15.61 0.13 -14.81
N THR A 163 -15.28 -1.07 -14.29
CA THR A 163 -16.02 -1.70 -13.18
C THR A 163 -15.83 -0.98 -11.85
N VAL A 164 -14.72 -0.26 -11.71
CA VAL A 164 -14.47 0.64 -10.59
C VAL A 164 -15.26 1.93 -10.81
N ASP A 165 -16.43 2.03 -10.19
CA ASP A 165 -17.26 3.24 -10.19
C ASP A 165 -16.88 4.22 -9.05
N ASP A 166 -17.49 5.40 -9.04
CA ASP A 166 -17.25 6.41 -7.99
C ASP A 166 -17.70 5.89 -6.61
N ALA A 167 -18.74 5.05 -6.57
CA ALA A 167 -19.28 4.48 -5.34
C ALA A 167 -18.29 3.54 -4.67
N PHE A 168 -17.55 2.72 -5.44
CA PHE A 168 -16.48 1.88 -4.92
C PHE A 168 -15.37 2.70 -4.29
N ILE A 169 -14.92 3.75 -4.97
CA ILE A 169 -13.84 4.62 -4.45
C ILE A 169 -14.29 5.34 -3.19
N LEU A 170 -15.53 5.85 -3.16
CA LEU A 170 -16.13 6.45 -1.96
C LEU A 170 -16.20 5.44 -0.81
N TYR A 171 -16.62 4.22 -1.10
CA TYR A 171 -16.65 3.13 -0.12
C TYR A 171 -15.26 2.85 0.47
N LEU A 172 -14.21 2.73 -0.34
CA LEU A 172 -12.84 2.52 0.15
C LEU A 172 -12.35 3.70 1.01
N PHE A 173 -12.65 4.94 0.62
CA PHE A 173 -12.31 6.09 1.47
C PHE A 173 -13.07 6.07 2.80
N GLN A 174 -14.35 5.72 2.78
CA GLN A 174 -15.13 5.57 4.00
C GLN A 174 -14.54 4.51 4.93
N LEU A 175 -14.08 3.36 4.41
CA LEU A 175 -13.41 2.34 5.23
C LEU A 175 -12.24 2.92 6.02
N ILE A 176 -11.45 3.80 5.41
CA ILE A 176 -10.30 4.44 6.05
C ILE A 176 -10.74 5.43 7.13
N GLU A 177 -11.78 6.23 6.87
CA GLU A 177 -12.26 7.21 7.87
C GLU A 177 -12.91 6.55 9.09
N HIS A 178 -13.64 5.44 8.90
CA HIS A 178 -14.34 4.75 10.00
C HIS A 178 -13.39 4.14 11.04
N VAL A 179 -12.13 3.95 10.69
CA VAL A 179 -11.14 3.27 11.53
C VAL A 179 -10.03 4.24 11.97
N SER A 180 -10.17 5.54 11.67
CA SER A 180 -9.19 6.62 11.94
C SER A 180 -8.53 6.61 13.34
N ASP A 181 -9.22 6.10 14.37
CA ASP A 181 -8.72 6.04 15.75
C ASP A 181 -7.73 4.89 16.05
N ASP A 182 -7.59 3.88 15.17
CA ASP A 182 -6.71 2.72 15.38
C ASP A 182 -5.65 2.57 14.27
N ALA A 183 -4.53 3.26 14.43
CA ALA A 183 -3.41 3.20 13.49
C ALA A 183 -2.77 1.80 13.33
N ASP A 184 -3.03 0.87 14.25
CA ASP A 184 -2.58 -0.53 14.18
C ASP A 184 -3.65 -1.45 13.57
N ASP A 185 -4.79 -0.91 13.12
CA ASP A 185 -5.87 -1.72 12.55
C ASP A 185 -5.38 -2.43 11.28
N PRO A 186 -5.54 -3.77 11.20
CA PRO A 186 -5.13 -4.57 10.06
C PRO A 186 -5.70 -4.15 8.69
N TYR A 187 -6.78 -3.36 8.64
CA TYR A 187 -7.48 -2.96 7.43
C TYR A 187 -6.99 -1.72 6.73
N HIS A 188 -6.39 -0.77 7.46
CA HIS A 188 -6.03 0.52 6.88
C HIS A 188 -5.11 0.36 5.67
N TYR A 189 -4.08 -0.46 5.82
CA TYR A 189 -3.03 -0.56 4.82
C TYR A 189 -3.46 -1.32 3.55
N PRO A 190 -4.19 -2.45 3.61
CA PRO A 190 -4.75 -3.07 2.40
C PRO A 190 -5.64 -2.12 1.59
N VAL A 191 -6.52 -1.35 2.22
CA VAL A 191 -7.42 -0.42 1.51
C VAL A 191 -6.64 0.71 0.84
N ILE A 192 -5.68 1.32 1.55
CA ILE A 192 -4.81 2.35 0.98
C ILE A 192 -3.99 1.80 -0.19
N LYS A 193 -3.46 0.57 -0.07
CA LYS A 193 -2.71 -0.09 -1.16
C LYS A 193 -3.57 -0.26 -2.41
N VAL A 194 -4.85 -0.63 -2.27
CA VAL A 194 -5.78 -0.73 -3.40
C VAL A 194 -5.98 0.65 -4.06
N LEU A 195 -6.23 1.71 -3.29
CA LEU A 195 -6.35 3.06 -3.85
C LEU A 195 -5.07 3.48 -4.58
N LEU A 196 -3.91 3.23 -3.99
CA LEU A 196 -2.61 3.57 -4.57
C LEU A 196 -2.35 2.83 -5.89
N ILE A 197 -2.63 1.53 -5.97
CA ILE A 197 -2.41 0.78 -7.21
C ILE A 197 -3.43 1.15 -8.29
N LEU A 198 -4.70 1.41 -7.93
CA LEU A 198 -5.70 1.88 -8.88
C LEU A 198 -5.30 3.24 -9.47
N ASN A 199 -4.76 4.15 -8.65
CA ASN A 199 -4.23 5.43 -9.14
C ASN A 199 -3.13 5.22 -10.19
N GLU A 200 -2.17 4.33 -9.93
CA GLU A 200 -1.12 3.96 -10.89
C GLU A 200 -1.73 3.40 -12.18
N GLN A 201 -2.72 2.52 -12.10
CA GLN A 201 -3.37 1.94 -13.27
C GLN A 201 -4.08 3.00 -14.13
N TYR A 202 -4.75 3.98 -13.51
CA TYR A 202 -5.30 5.15 -14.23
C TYR A 202 -4.19 5.96 -14.94
N MET A 203 -3.04 6.17 -14.28
CA MET A 203 -1.91 6.89 -14.88
C MET A 203 -1.30 6.12 -16.06
N VAL A 204 -1.12 4.81 -15.93
CA VAL A 204 -0.57 3.94 -16.98
C VAL A 204 -1.48 3.99 -18.21
N LEU A 205 -2.79 3.80 -18.05
CA LEU A 205 -3.76 3.85 -19.15
C LEU A 205 -3.77 5.21 -19.88
N ALA A 206 -3.65 6.30 -19.12
CA ALA A 206 -3.55 7.65 -19.69
C ALA A 206 -2.27 7.84 -20.52
N SER A 207 -1.15 7.23 -20.10
CA SER A 207 0.14 7.33 -20.79
C SER A 207 0.24 6.49 -22.08
N THR A 208 -0.48 5.37 -22.18
CA THR A 208 -0.47 4.49 -23.36
C THR A 208 -1.29 5.04 -24.53
N SER A 209 -2.21 5.96 -24.25
CA SER A 209 -3.10 6.56 -25.26
C SER A 209 -2.35 7.64 -26.06
N SER A 210 -1.62 7.23 -27.11
CA SER A 210 -0.74 8.10 -27.92
C SER A 210 -1.44 9.25 -28.67
N SER A 211 -2.78 9.25 -28.69
CA SER A 211 -3.61 10.34 -29.21
C SER A 211 -4.96 10.31 -28.47
N PRO A 212 -5.15 11.10 -27.40
CA PRO A 212 -6.36 11.03 -26.59
C PRO A 212 -7.54 11.57 -27.40
N LYS A 213 -8.38 10.67 -27.92
CA LYS A 213 -9.78 11.02 -28.16
C LYS A 213 -10.45 11.19 -26.79
N PRO A 214 -11.34 12.18 -26.59
CA PRO A 214 -11.99 12.40 -25.29
C PRO A 214 -12.71 11.14 -24.76
N ASP A 215 -13.19 10.26 -25.64
CA ASP A 215 -13.85 9.00 -25.27
C ASP A 215 -12.90 7.89 -24.77
N GLN A 216 -11.58 8.07 -24.95
CA GLN A 216 -10.57 7.05 -24.59
C GLN A 216 -9.90 7.32 -23.25
N THR A 217 -9.90 8.56 -22.75
CA THR A 217 -9.30 8.89 -21.45
C THR A 217 -10.27 8.58 -20.33
N LEU A 218 -9.96 7.54 -19.55
CA LEU A 218 -10.72 7.23 -18.35
C LEU A 218 -10.36 8.24 -17.25
N THR A 219 -11.37 8.83 -16.61
CA THR A 219 -11.17 9.75 -15.49
C THR A 219 -10.54 9.01 -14.31
N ASN A 220 -9.46 9.54 -13.74
CA ASN A 220 -8.94 9.05 -12.47
C ASN A 220 -9.95 9.36 -11.35
N ARG A 221 -10.70 8.33 -10.95
CA ARG A 221 -11.81 8.46 -10.00
C ARG A 221 -11.36 8.81 -8.59
N ILE A 222 -10.14 8.45 -8.22
CA ILE A 222 -9.55 8.79 -6.92
C ILE A 222 -9.38 10.29 -6.81
N LEU A 223 -8.78 10.93 -7.83
CA LEU A 223 -8.71 12.38 -7.89
C LEU A 223 -10.08 13.04 -8.00
N LYS A 224 -11.00 12.46 -8.78
CA LYS A 224 -12.37 12.97 -8.91
C LYS A 224 -13.06 13.04 -7.55
N VAL A 225 -13.04 11.95 -6.79
CA VAL A 225 -13.66 11.87 -5.46
C VAL A 225 -12.98 12.84 -4.48
N LEU A 226 -11.64 12.88 -4.43
CA LEU A 226 -10.93 13.82 -3.55
C LEU A 226 -11.16 15.29 -3.94
N SER A 227 -11.38 15.58 -5.22
CA SER A 227 -11.72 16.94 -5.67
C SER A 227 -13.11 17.38 -5.20
N MET A 228 -14.06 16.45 -5.10
CA MET A 228 -15.44 16.76 -4.70
C MET A 228 -15.67 16.64 -3.19
N HIS A 229 -14.96 15.72 -2.54
CA HIS A 229 -15.21 15.31 -1.15
C HIS A 229 -13.95 15.32 -0.27
N GLY A 230 -12.85 15.92 -0.72
CA GLY A 230 -11.56 15.91 -0.02
C GLY A 230 -11.63 16.24 1.49
N PRO A 231 -12.36 17.28 1.93
CA PRO A 231 -12.47 17.60 3.36
C PRO A 231 -13.07 16.48 4.22
N SER A 232 -13.88 15.59 3.65
CA SER A 232 -14.50 14.46 4.35
C SER A 232 -13.58 13.26 4.50
N TYR A 233 -12.43 13.25 3.79
CA TYR A 233 -11.55 12.09 3.71
C TYR A 233 -10.11 12.46 4.10
N ARG A 234 -9.91 13.15 5.23
CA ARG A 234 -8.59 13.68 5.65
C ARG A 234 -7.66 12.61 6.20
N THR A 235 -8.21 11.59 6.86
CA THR A 235 -7.45 10.46 7.43
C THR A 235 -6.63 9.75 6.37
N PHE A 236 -7.15 9.67 5.13
CA PHE A 236 -6.38 9.15 4.00
C PHE A 236 -5.08 9.92 3.75
N GLY A 237 -5.14 11.25 3.69
CA GLY A 237 -3.97 12.10 3.47
C GLY A 237 -2.94 11.98 4.58
N GLU A 238 -3.38 11.99 5.83
CA GLU A 238 -2.52 11.78 7.00
C GLU A 238 -1.79 10.43 6.91
N ASN A 239 -2.51 9.37 6.56
CA ASN A 239 -1.94 8.03 6.40
C ASN A 239 -0.96 7.93 5.23
N LEU A 240 -1.15 8.67 4.13
CA LEU A 240 -0.16 8.69 3.04
C LEU A 240 1.21 9.19 3.52
N ILE A 241 1.22 10.22 4.36
CA ILE A 241 2.46 10.81 4.89
C ILE A 241 3.08 9.89 5.94
N LEU A 242 2.25 9.32 6.83
CA LEU A 242 2.70 8.32 7.81
C LEU A 242 3.32 7.10 7.13
N LEU A 243 2.70 6.58 6.08
CA LEU A 243 3.20 5.46 5.30
C LEU A 243 4.52 5.83 4.59
N LEU A 244 4.58 6.97 3.91
CA LEU A 244 5.80 7.40 3.22
C LEU A 244 7.00 7.56 4.18
N ASN A 245 6.74 7.98 5.42
CA ASN A 245 7.77 8.12 6.45
C ASN A 245 8.29 6.78 6.99
N ARG A 246 7.46 5.73 6.96
CA ARG A 246 7.78 4.39 7.53
C ARG A 246 8.20 3.37 6.47
N GLU A 247 7.78 3.56 5.24
CA GLU A 247 7.99 2.61 4.16
C GLU A 247 9.42 2.66 3.65
N SER A 248 10.04 1.50 3.51
CA SER A 248 11.38 1.32 2.95
C SER A 248 11.37 0.66 1.57
N ALA A 249 10.27 -0.01 1.21
CA ALA A 249 10.16 -0.68 -0.07
C ALA A 249 9.91 0.34 -1.19
N LEU A 250 10.66 0.18 -2.29
CA LEU A 250 10.67 1.12 -3.40
C LEU A 250 9.32 1.24 -4.11
N GLY A 251 8.64 0.11 -4.35
CA GLY A 251 7.37 0.05 -5.06
C GLY A 251 6.28 0.87 -4.36
N PRO A 252 5.94 0.58 -3.09
CA PRO A 252 4.95 1.36 -2.34
C PRO A 252 5.31 2.84 -2.20
N GLN A 253 6.59 3.21 -1.99
CA GLN A 253 7.01 4.62 -1.98
C GLN A 253 6.68 5.33 -3.30
N LEU A 254 6.97 4.69 -4.45
CA LEU A 254 6.65 5.23 -5.76
C LEU A 254 5.15 5.41 -5.96
N LEU A 255 4.31 4.47 -5.52
CA LEU A 255 2.85 4.62 -5.61
C LEU A 255 2.36 5.83 -4.83
N ILE A 256 2.84 6.00 -3.60
CA ILE A 256 2.46 7.15 -2.75
C ILE A 256 2.90 8.46 -3.42
N LEU A 257 4.16 8.54 -3.86
CA LEU A 257 4.69 9.75 -4.49
C LEU A 257 3.98 10.13 -5.78
N LYS A 258 3.59 9.15 -6.60
CA LYS A 258 2.84 9.41 -7.84
C LYS A 258 1.44 9.97 -7.55
N LEU A 259 0.76 9.47 -6.51
CA LEU A 259 -0.50 10.05 -6.07
C LEU A 259 -0.31 11.47 -5.52
N LEU A 260 0.70 11.69 -4.66
CA LEU A 260 1.04 13.02 -4.14
C LEU A 260 1.33 14.02 -5.27
N TYR A 261 2.07 13.61 -6.30
CA TYR A 261 2.34 14.44 -7.47
C TYR A 261 1.02 14.90 -8.13
N LEU A 262 0.07 13.99 -8.34
CA LEU A 262 -1.21 14.33 -8.94
C LEU A 262 -2.05 15.26 -8.05
N LEU A 263 -2.06 15.03 -6.74
CA LEU A 263 -2.75 15.90 -5.79
C LEU A 263 -2.19 17.32 -5.81
N PHE A 264 -0.86 17.47 -5.76
CA PHE A 264 -0.24 18.81 -5.76
C PHE A 264 -0.27 19.51 -7.13
N THR A 265 -0.54 18.81 -8.23
CA THR A 265 -0.63 19.40 -9.57
C THR A 265 -2.06 19.67 -10.03
N THR A 266 -3.07 19.22 -9.28
CA THR A 266 -4.48 19.36 -9.63
C THR A 266 -5.10 20.51 -8.85
N ALA A 267 -5.73 21.46 -9.56
CA ALA A 267 -6.28 22.71 -9.02
C ALA A 267 -7.25 22.52 -7.83
N SER A 268 -8.05 21.46 -7.85
CA SER A 268 -9.04 21.17 -6.81
C SER A 268 -8.46 20.47 -5.58
N THR A 269 -7.24 19.96 -5.63
CA THR A 269 -6.67 19.10 -4.57
C THR A 269 -5.29 19.53 -4.07
N TYR A 270 -4.65 20.54 -4.65
CA TYR A 270 -3.32 20.96 -4.21
C TYR A 270 -3.29 21.52 -2.76
N GLU A 271 -4.43 21.90 -2.18
CA GLU A 271 -4.56 22.30 -0.77
C GLU A 271 -5.25 21.23 0.11
N TYR A 272 -5.29 19.98 -0.35
CA TYR A 272 -5.98 18.88 0.34
C TYR A 272 -5.37 18.55 1.71
N PHE A 273 -4.06 18.74 1.92
CA PHE A 273 -3.38 18.43 3.19
C PHE A 273 -3.44 19.60 4.17
N TYR A 274 -3.31 19.32 5.47
CA TYR A 274 -3.09 20.38 6.46
C TYR A 274 -1.66 20.91 6.37
N THR A 275 -1.45 22.16 6.78
CA THR A 275 -0.12 22.79 6.72
C THR A 275 0.93 22.04 7.55
N ASN A 276 0.53 21.47 8.71
CA ASN A 276 1.44 20.67 9.54
C ASN A 276 1.92 19.41 8.82
N ASP A 277 1.02 18.74 8.11
CA ASP A 277 1.32 17.55 7.33
C ASP A 277 2.26 17.89 6.17
N LEU A 278 2.09 19.04 5.53
CA LEU A 278 3.00 19.53 4.50
C LEU A 278 4.42 19.78 5.04
N HIS A 279 4.54 20.33 6.26
CA HIS A 279 5.84 20.48 6.91
C HIS A 279 6.51 19.13 7.15
N VAL A 280 5.76 18.15 7.67
CA VAL A 280 6.25 16.78 7.86
C VAL A 280 6.67 16.16 6.52
N LEU A 281 5.88 16.37 5.47
CA LEU A 281 6.19 15.84 4.15
C LEU A 281 7.45 16.46 3.56
N VAL A 282 7.68 17.77 3.72
CA VAL A 282 8.94 18.42 3.32
C VAL A 282 10.12 17.78 4.05
N ASP A 283 10.00 17.51 5.34
CA ASP A 283 11.05 16.86 6.13
C ASP A 283 11.37 15.45 5.65
N VAL A 284 10.32 14.66 5.38
CA VAL A 284 10.46 13.30 4.82
C VAL A 284 11.15 13.35 3.45
N ILE A 285 10.76 14.28 2.56
CA ILE A 285 11.35 14.41 1.23
C ILE A 285 12.81 14.84 1.32
N ILE A 286 13.16 15.83 2.16
CA ILE A 286 14.55 16.27 2.33
C ILE A 286 15.42 15.12 2.82
N ARG A 287 14.97 14.43 3.89
CA ARG A 287 15.70 13.29 4.45
C ARG A 287 15.90 12.18 3.43
N ASN A 288 14.82 11.73 2.78
CA ASN A 288 14.90 10.62 1.82
C ASN A 288 15.74 11.00 0.58
N LEU A 289 15.71 12.25 0.12
CA LEU A 289 16.59 12.69 -0.98
C LEU A 289 18.08 12.73 -0.60
N LEU A 290 18.40 12.98 0.67
CA LEU A 290 19.77 12.90 1.18
C LEU A 290 20.21 11.44 1.37
N ASP A 291 19.31 10.57 1.83
CA ASP A 291 19.60 9.15 2.07
C ASP A 291 19.75 8.33 0.76
N LEU A 292 19.08 8.74 -0.33
CA LEU A 292 19.18 8.10 -1.66
C LEU A 292 20.52 8.41 -2.39
N GLU A 293 21.62 8.42 -1.65
CA GLU A 293 22.94 8.85 -2.12
C GLU A 293 23.56 7.89 -3.15
N PRO A 294 23.98 8.38 -4.34
CA PRO A 294 24.37 7.53 -5.48
C PRO A 294 25.76 6.84 -5.36
N GLY A 295 26.39 6.82 -4.17
CA GLY A 295 27.80 6.44 -4.05
C GLY A 295 28.26 5.75 -2.76
N LEU A 296 27.41 5.55 -1.75
CA LEU A 296 27.82 4.91 -0.48
C LEU A 296 27.69 3.37 -0.49
N SER A 297 26.98 2.80 -1.45
CA SER A 297 26.81 1.34 -1.60
C SER A 297 27.84 0.70 -2.53
N HIS A 298 29.00 1.33 -2.74
CA HIS A 298 30.05 0.79 -3.60
C HIS A 298 30.97 -0.19 -2.86
N ALA A 299 30.45 -1.37 -2.54
CA ALA A 299 31.28 -2.55 -2.28
C ALA A 299 30.44 -3.82 -2.48
N HIS A 300 30.58 -4.44 -3.66
CA HIS A 300 30.11 -5.78 -4.08
C HIS A 300 28.91 -5.85 -5.06
N ALA A 301 29.15 -5.34 -6.27
CA ALA A 301 28.26 -5.48 -7.43
C ALA A 301 28.20 -6.92 -7.96
N THR A 302 27.07 -7.60 -7.72
CA THR A 302 26.59 -8.73 -8.56
C THR A 302 25.05 -8.83 -8.66
N ALA A 303 24.29 -8.03 -7.90
CA ALA A 303 22.81 -7.96 -7.95
C ALA A 303 22.26 -6.52 -7.93
N GLU A 304 23.13 -5.51 -8.02
CA GLU A 304 22.88 -4.13 -7.59
C GLU A 304 22.35 -3.18 -8.68
N ASP A 305 22.31 -3.59 -9.95
CA ASP A 305 21.94 -2.69 -11.05
C ASP A 305 20.43 -2.39 -11.09
N MET A 306 19.57 -3.35 -10.70
CA MET A 306 18.11 -3.14 -10.67
C MET A 306 17.67 -2.22 -9.54
N ASP A 307 18.25 -2.40 -8.35
CA ASP A 307 18.02 -1.51 -7.22
C ASP A 307 18.53 -0.10 -7.52
N ARG A 308 19.58 0.03 -8.34
CA ARG A 308 20.12 1.33 -8.77
C ARG A 308 19.16 2.10 -9.67
N ASP A 309 18.59 1.46 -10.69
CA ASP A 309 17.60 2.09 -11.58
C ASP A 309 16.32 2.44 -10.81
N GLY A 310 15.88 1.55 -9.90
CA GLY A 310 14.78 1.81 -8.99
C GLY A 310 15.05 3.03 -8.10
N GLN A 311 16.17 3.06 -7.39
CA GLN A 311 16.55 4.16 -6.49
C GLN A 311 16.71 5.49 -7.25
N ARG A 312 17.24 5.45 -8.48
CA ARG A 312 17.29 6.60 -9.39
C ARG A 312 15.88 7.10 -9.73
N ALA A 313 14.97 6.20 -10.12
CA ALA A 313 13.58 6.55 -10.41
C ALA A 313 12.87 7.13 -9.17
N LEU A 314 13.13 6.58 -7.98
CA LEU A 314 12.60 7.07 -6.72
C LEU A 314 13.10 8.50 -6.42
N ARG A 315 14.40 8.76 -6.58
CA ARG A 315 14.99 10.11 -6.46
C ARG A 315 14.34 11.10 -7.42
N HIS A 316 14.14 10.71 -8.69
CA HIS A 316 13.43 11.55 -9.66
C HIS A 316 12.01 11.85 -9.23
N THR A 317 11.31 10.87 -8.67
CA THR A 317 9.92 11.00 -8.27
C THR A 317 9.77 11.92 -7.06
N TYR A 318 10.66 11.80 -6.06
CA TYR A 318 10.72 12.75 -4.92
C TYR A 318 10.91 14.19 -5.39
N LEU A 319 11.86 14.44 -6.30
CA LEU A 319 12.08 15.79 -6.86
C LEU A 319 10.90 16.30 -7.70
N ARG A 320 10.22 15.40 -8.42
CA ARG A 320 9.01 15.73 -9.17
C ARG A 320 7.87 16.15 -8.25
N VAL A 321 7.72 15.53 -7.08
CA VAL A 321 6.73 15.88 -6.04
C VAL A 321 7.11 17.16 -5.31
N LEU A 322 8.40 17.36 -5.01
CA LEU A 322 8.88 18.53 -4.28
C LEU A 322 8.50 19.85 -4.96
N CYS A 323 8.62 19.93 -6.29
CA CYS A 323 8.31 21.16 -7.02
C CYS A 323 6.85 21.65 -6.85
N PRO A 324 5.80 20.88 -7.20
CA PRO A 324 4.41 21.29 -6.99
C PRO A 324 4.05 21.40 -5.51
N LEU A 325 4.66 20.61 -4.62
CA LEU A 325 4.51 20.78 -3.17
C LEU A 325 4.92 22.19 -2.73
N LEU A 326 6.08 22.69 -3.16
CA LEU A 326 6.57 24.02 -2.79
C LEU A 326 5.86 25.16 -3.55
N LYS A 327 5.41 24.91 -4.78
CA LYS A 327 4.86 25.94 -5.67
C LYS A 327 3.35 26.14 -5.54
N ASN A 328 2.58 25.05 -5.43
CA ASN A 328 1.13 25.12 -5.59
C ASN A 328 0.41 25.13 -4.23
N THR A 329 0.99 24.56 -3.19
CA THR A 329 0.32 24.38 -1.89
C THR A 329 0.33 25.64 -1.02
N GLN A 330 -0.22 25.52 0.18
CA GLN A 330 -0.22 26.56 1.22
C GLN A 330 1.19 27.04 1.61
N LEU A 331 2.25 26.27 1.29
CA LEU A 331 3.65 26.64 1.53
C LEU A 331 4.12 27.82 0.66
N ALA A 332 3.48 28.05 -0.49
CA ALA A 332 3.79 29.19 -1.35
C ALA A 332 3.20 30.52 -0.86
N ARG A 333 2.32 30.48 0.15
CA ARG A 333 1.70 31.68 0.72
C ARG A 333 2.72 32.43 1.58
N GLU A 334 2.63 33.76 1.54
CA GLU A 334 3.50 34.63 2.32
C GLU A 334 3.50 34.26 3.80
N GLY A 335 4.69 34.07 4.37
CA GLY A 335 4.88 33.68 5.78
C GLY A 335 4.90 32.17 6.06
N ASN A 336 4.52 31.33 5.09
CA ASN A 336 4.50 29.85 5.26
C ASN A 336 5.66 29.13 4.56
N ASN A 337 6.73 29.87 4.25
CA ASN A 337 7.91 29.44 3.49
C ASN A 337 8.79 28.47 4.31
N TYR A 338 8.25 27.28 4.62
CA TYR A 338 8.85 26.32 5.53
C TYR A 338 10.20 25.81 5.01
N LYS A 339 11.22 25.84 5.88
CA LYS A 339 12.58 25.31 5.62
C LYS A 339 13.22 25.79 4.31
N ARG A 340 12.98 27.05 3.93
CA ARG A 340 13.53 27.69 2.72
C ARG A 340 15.04 27.43 2.57
N ASP A 341 15.81 27.65 3.63
CA ASP A 341 17.26 27.55 3.60
C ASP A 341 17.75 26.10 3.45
N GLU A 342 17.09 25.15 4.12
CA GLU A 342 17.38 23.72 4.01
C GLU A 342 17.08 23.19 2.61
N VAL A 343 15.94 23.59 2.03
CA VAL A 343 15.59 23.26 0.64
C VAL A 343 16.65 23.82 -0.31
N ARG A 344 17.05 25.09 -0.16
CA ARG A 344 18.13 25.69 -0.97
C ARG A 344 19.45 24.92 -0.82
N LYS A 345 19.84 24.56 0.40
CA LYS A 345 21.03 23.75 0.67
C LYS A 345 20.93 22.37 -0.01
N LEU A 346 19.79 21.70 0.09
CA LEU A 346 19.54 20.43 -0.58
C LEU A 346 19.72 20.55 -2.10
N LEU A 347 19.05 21.51 -2.74
CA LEU A 347 19.15 21.72 -4.19
C LEU A 347 20.60 21.97 -4.63
N ARG A 348 21.33 22.81 -3.88
CA ARG A 348 22.77 23.03 -4.11
C ARG A 348 23.58 21.75 -3.99
N LEU A 349 23.34 20.93 -2.96
CA LEU A 349 24.02 19.65 -2.79
C LEU A 349 23.73 18.71 -3.97
N LEU A 350 22.48 18.64 -4.46
CA LEU A 350 22.14 17.77 -5.57
C LEU A 350 22.80 18.18 -6.88
N VAL A 351 23.02 19.49 -7.12
CA VAL A 351 23.67 20.02 -8.32
C VAL A 351 25.20 20.01 -8.24
N ASN A 352 25.78 20.38 -7.10
CA ASN A 352 27.23 20.55 -6.93
C ASN A 352 27.99 19.24 -6.65
N ARG A 353 27.30 18.10 -6.59
CA ARG A 353 27.90 16.77 -6.33
C ARG A 353 28.83 16.26 -7.45
N SER A 354 28.91 16.95 -8.60
CA SER A 354 29.94 16.74 -9.63
C SER A 354 31.28 17.34 -9.21
N SER A 355 31.98 16.67 -8.28
CA SER A 355 33.43 16.85 -8.08
C SER A 355 34.18 15.74 -8.83
N ALA A 356 35.44 16.00 -9.21
CA ALA A 356 36.26 15.18 -10.12
C ALA A 356 36.43 13.68 -9.77
N HIS A 357 35.98 13.23 -8.61
CA HIS A 357 36.00 11.83 -8.15
C HIS A 357 34.63 11.12 -8.20
N PHE A 358 33.55 11.81 -8.63
CA PHE A 358 32.20 11.26 -8.68
C PHE A 358 31.69 11.19 -10.13
N ALA A 359 30.79 10.24 -10.39
CA ALA A 359 30.08 10.13 -11.65
C ALA A 359 29.31 11.43 -11.97
N PRO A 360 29.15 11.79 -13.26
CA PRO A 360 28.41 12.99 -13.65
C PRO A 360 26.99 12.97 -13.07
N VAL A 361 26.51 14.14 -12.65
CA VAL A 361 25.16 14.31 -12.10
C VAL A 361 24.14 14.06 -13.21
N ASP A 362 23.07 13.34 -12.86
CA ASP A 362 21.96 13.05 -13.76
C ASP A 362 21.27 14.31 -14.29
N ASP A 363 21.15 14.44 -15.62
CA ASP A 363 20.47 15.55 -16.31
C ASP A 363 19.02 15.75 -15.85
N THR A 364 18.32 14.67 -15.47
CA THR A 364 16.95 14.77 -14.96
C THR A 364 16.92 15.37 -13.56
N VAL A 365 17.88 15.00 -12.71
CA VAL A 365 18.03 15.61 -11.38
C VAL A 365 18.34 17.10 -11.52
N LEU A 366 19.26 17.48 -12.43
CA LEU A 366 19.60 18.88 -12.69
C LEU A 366 18.36 19.67 -13.12
N ARG A 367 17.62 19.21 -14.14
CA ARG A 367 16.41 19.88 -14.63
C ARG A 367 15.35 20.05 -13.55
N LEU A 368 15.14 19.04 -12.70
CA LEU A 368 14.15 19.11 -11.63
C LEU A 368 14.60 20.03 -10.49
N ALA A 369 15.89 20.03 -10.14
CA ALA A 369 16.44 20.91 -9.12
C ALA A 369 16.32 22.38 -9.52
N VAL A 370 16.57 22.70 -10.80
CA VAL A 370 16.38 24.05 -11.35
C VAL A 370 14.94 24.49 -11.25
N ARG A 371 14.01 23.62 -11.67
CA ARG A 371 12.58 23.94 -11.59
C ARG A 371 12.11 24.24 -10.16
N CYS A 372 12.75 23.64 -9.15
CA CYS A 372 12.51 23.98 -7.73
C CYS A 372 13.19 25.30 -7.32
N LYS A 373 14.40 25.58 -7.83
CA LYS A 373 15.11 26.85 -7.59
C LYS A 373 14.33 28.04 -8.14
N ASP A 374 13.66 27.88 -9.29
CA ASP A 374 12.90 28.93 -9.97
C ASP A 374 11.59 29.34 -9.27
N ILE A 375 11.29 28.74 -8.11
CA ILE A 375 10.12 29.11 -7.30
C ILE A 375 10.43 30.44 -6.61
N GLU A 376 9.53 31.43 -6.76
CA GLU A 376 9.70 32.83 -6.29
C GLU A 376 10.25 32.92 -4.85
N TRP A 377 9.67 32.16 -3.92
CA TRP A 377 10.08 32.21 -2.53
C TRP A 377 11.33 31.37 -2.20
N ILE A 378 11.83 30.57 -3.15
CA ILE A 378 13.09 29.81 -3.04
C ILE A 378 14.25 30.58 -3.68
N GLN A 379 13.99 31.38 -4.70
CA GLN A 379 14.98 32.21 -5.39
C GLN A 379 15.74 33.13 -4.43
N ASP A 380 17.00 33.42 -4.76
CA ASP A 380 17.86 34.36 -4.02
C ASP A 380 18.89 34.91 -5.00
N GLU A 381 18.59 36.08 -5.54
CA GLU A 381 19.38 36.70 -6.61
C GLU A 381 20.79 37.11 -6.17
N ASN A 382 21.08 37.12 -4.87
CA ASN A 382 22.34 37.59 -4.29
C ASN A 382 23.37 36.48 -4.04
N SER A 383 23.06 35.22 -4.36
CA SER A 383 23.96 34.08 -4.13
C SER A 383 24.90 33.87 -5.33
N GLU A 384 26.20 34.16 -5.16
CA GLU A 384 27.25 33.88 -6.16
C GLU A 384 27.27 32.40 -6.60
N GLN A 385 26.86 31.50 -5.72
CA GLN A 385 26.78 30.07 -5.98
C GLN A 385 25.54 29.70 -6.82
N ASP A 386 24.47 30.49 -6.73
CA ASP A 386 23.28 30.32 -7.56
C ASP A 386 23.62 30.73 -9.01
N GLN A 387 24.50 31.72 -9.19
CA GLN A 387 25.04 32.11 -10.51
C GLN A 387 25.97 31.06 -11.12
N GLU A 388 26.80 30.38 -10.32
CA GLU A 388 27.62 29.26 -10.78
C GLU A 388 26.76 28.06 -11.20
N MET A 389 25.67 27.81 -10.47
CA MET A 389 24.67 26.83 -10.86
C MET A 389 24.07 27.18 -12.23
N ASP A 390 23.64 28.42 -12.41
CA ASP A 390 23.07 28.91 -13.68
C ASP A 390 24.07 28.81 -14.85
N ARG A 391 25.37 29.03 -14.60
CA ARG A 391 26.43 28.83 -15.60
C ARG A 391 26.58 27.37 -16.02
N ARG A 392 26.67 26.44 -15.07
CA ARG A 392 26.74 24.99 -15.38
C ARG A 392 25.51 24.49 -16.11
N LEU A 393 24.36 25.09 -15.85
CA LEU A 393 23.10 24.77 -16.53
C LEU A 393 23.06 25.33 -17.94
N ALA A 394 23.60 26.52 -18.18
CA ALA A 394 23.74 27.09 -19.52
C ALA A 394 24.63 26.24 -20.44
N GLU A 395 25.58 25.50 -19.87
CA GLU A 395 26.43 24.54 -20.61
C GLU A 395 25.70 23.23 -20.97
N ILE A 396 24.63 22.88 -20.24
CA ILE A 396 23.86 21.63 -20.41
C ILE A 396 22.49 21.88 -21.10
N ALA A 397 22.06 23.14 -21.22
CA ALA A 397 20.77 23.50 -21.79
C ALA A 397 20.66 23.13 -23.29
N PRO A 398 19.62 22.41 -23.73
CA PRO A 398 19.34 22.21 -25.14
C PRO A 398 18.86 23.51 -25.79
N SER A 399 19.10 23.67 -27.10
CA SER A 399 18.78 24.89 -27.86
C SER A 399 17.30 25.28 -27.74
N GLU A 400 16.97 26.58 -27.79
CA GLU A 400 15.59 27.11 -27.73
C GLU A 400 14.61 26.43 -28.72
N LYS A 401 15.12 25.89 -29.83
CA LYS A 401 14.32 25.09 -30.80
C LYS A 401 13.87 23.73 -30.24
N ASP A 402 14.64 23.11 -29.35
CA ASP A 402 14.30 21.82 -28.72
C ASP A 402 13.29 21.99 -27.59
N VAL A 403 13.32 23.14 -26.91
CA VAL A 403 12.42 23.51 -25.81
C VAL A 403 11.03 23.88 -26.35
N ALA A 404 10.95 24.59 -27.48
CA ALA A 404 9.69 24.90 -28.16
C ALA A 404 8.99 23.64 -28.69
N ASN A 405 9.74 22.69 -29.26
CA ASN A 405 9.20 21.39 -29.69
C ASN A 405 8.77 20.50 -28.50
N LYS A 406 9.37 20.67 -27.31
CA LYS A 406 9.01 19.95 -26.06
C LYS A 406 7.87 20.59 -25.26
N LEU A 407 7.66 21.90 -25.38
CA LEU A 407 6.60 22.65 -24.71
C LEU A 407 5.26 22.57 -25.45
N LEU A 408 5.27 22.42 -26.78
CA LEU A 408 4.06 22.29 -27.61
C LEU A 408 3.66 20.83 -27.89
N GLY A 409 4.52 19.87 -27.57
CA GLY A 409 4.23 18.45 -27.70
C GLY A 409 4.78 17.71 -26.49
N ILE A 410 3.88 17.12 -25.71
CA ILE A 410 4.16 16.15 -24.63
C ILE A 410 5.28 15.21 -25.10
N SER A 411 6.53 15.48 -24.72
CA SER A 411 7.65 14.68 -25.19
C SER A 411 7.75 13.44 -24.33
N LEU A 412 6.97 12.44 -24.72
CA LEU A 412 6.95 11.05 -24.24
C LEU A 412 8.33 10.35 -24.32
N GLN A 413 9.34 10.91 -24.99
CA GLN A 413 10.61 10.21 -25.22
C GLN A 413 11.54 10.22 -23.99
N ASN A 414 11.51 11.28 -23.17
CA ASN A 414 12.28 11.34 -21.91
C ASN A 414 11.40 11.04 -20.67
N ALA A 415 10.10 10.83 -20.88
CA ALA A 415 9.22 10.30 -19.83
C ALA A 415 9.58 8.85 -19.50
N ASN A 416 10.07 8.08 -20.48
CA ASN A 416 10.40 6.67 -20.37
C ASN A 416 11.52 6.35 -19.35
N GLU A 417 12.46 7.27 -19.10
CA GLU A 417 13.52 7.06 -18.09
C GLU A 417 13.03 7.24 -16.65
N SER A 418 11.81 7.76 -16.45
CA SER A 418 11.23 8.03 -15.12
C SER A 418 9.77 7.58 -15.01
N SER A 419 9.27 6.84 -15.99
CA SER A 419 7.95 6.20 -16.00
C SER A 419 8.08 4.74 -15.62
N LEU A 420 8.99 4.43 -14.69
CA LEU A 420 9.09 3.07 -14.16
C LEU A 420 7.76 2.77 -13.48
N SER A 421 6.93 1.93 -14.09
CA SER A 421 5.70 1.49 -13.46
C SER A 421 6.04 0.51 -12.35
N VAL A 422 5.19 0.43 -11.32
CA VAL A 422 5.33 -0.64 -10.32
C VAL A 422 5.11 -2.02 -10.95
N VAL A 423 4.37 -2.09 -12.06
CA VAL A 423 4.30 -3.28 -12.92
C VAL A 423 5.68 -3.63 -13.49
N ASP A 424 6.42 -2.64 -14.01
CA ASP A 424 7.75 -2.86 -14.61
C ASP A 424 8.81 -3.18 -13.55
N LEU A 425 8.64 -2.69 -12.32
CA LEU A 425 9.43 -3.10 -11.16
C LEU A 425 9.13 -4.54 -10.75
N SER A 426 7.85 -4.90 -10.66
CA SER A 426 7.44 -6.21 -10.19
C SER A 426 7.84 -7.33 -11.16
N ALA A 427 7.66 -7.12 -12.47
CA ALA A 427 8.10 -8.06 -13.51
C ALA A 427 9.62 -8.29 -13.54
N LYS A 428 10.42 -7.43 -12.89
CA LYS A 428 11.88 -7.53 -12.82
C LYS A 428 12.39 -7.96 -11.44
N VAL A 429 11.63 -7.73 -10.37
CA VAL A 429 11.93 -8.19 -9.00
C VAL A 429 11.38 -9.61 -8.84
N THR A 430 12.08 -10.58 -9.41
CA THR A 430 11.81 -11.98 -9.08
C THR A 430 12.24 -12.26 -7.63
N LYS A 431 11.24 -12.59 -6.80
CA LYS A 431 11.32 -13.19 -5.45
C LYS A 431 11.59 -12.24 -4.27
N GLU A 432 10.55 -11.52 -3.84
CA GLU A 432 10.46 -11.11 -2.42
C GLU A 432 10.22 -12.36 -1.55
N LYS A 433 11.06 -12.57 -0.53
CA LYS A 433 10.83 -13.62 0.48
C LYS A 433 9.68 -13.19 1.40
N PRO A 434 8.81 -14.11 1.83
CA PRO A 434 7.69 -13.78 2.70
C PRO A 434 8.21 -13.26 4.06
N THR A 435 7.86 -12.02 4.37
CA THR A 435 8.13 -11.41 5.68
C THR A 435 7.17 -12.03 6.70
N VAL A 436 7.69 -12.89 7.57
CA VAL A 436 6.95 -13.39 8.73
C VAL A 436 6.77 -12.23 9.72
N PRO A 437 5.57 -11.97 10.26
CA PRO A 437 5.36 -10.95 11.28
C PRO A 437 6.27 -11.22 12.49
N ALA A 438 6.97 -10.18 12.96
CA ALA A 438 7.83 -10.29 14.13
C ALA A 438 7.02 -10.73 15.37
N PRO A 439 7.55 -11.62 16.23
CA PRO A 439 6.81 -12.12 17.39
C PRO A 439 6.50 -10.97 18.36
N ARG A 440 5.21 -10.77 18.66
CA ARG A 440 4.72 -9.81 19.64
C ARG A 440 5.34 -10.09 21.01
N ARG A 441 6.23 -9.21 21.46
CA ARG A 441 6.82 -9.27 22.80
C ARG A 441 5.80 -8.80 23.83
N ASN A 442 5.10 -9.74 24.47
CA ASN A 442 4.21 -9.45 25.60
C ASN A 442 4.95 -8.64 26.69
N ARG A 443 4.58 -7.36 26.83
CA ARG A 443 5.04 -6.49 27.92
C ARG A 443 4.41 -6.97 29.24
N ARG A 444 5.13 -7.83 29.98
CA ARG A 444 4.85 -8.03 31.41
C ARG A 444 5.04 -6.70 32.15
N LYS A 445 3.96 -6.11 32.66
CA LYS A 445 4.00 -5.00 33.63
C LYS A 445 4.71 -5.49 34.90
N LYS A 446 5.95 -5.05 35.10
CA LYS A 446 6.60 -5.02 36.42
C LYS A 446 6.24 -3.69 37.06
N HIS A 447 5.44 -3.72 38.11
CA HIS A 447 5.21 -2.58 38.98
C HIS A 447 6.25 -2.66 40.10
N ASP A 448 7.14 -1.67 40.20
CA ASP A 448 8.06 -1.57 41.33
C ASP A 448 8.41 -0.10 41.60
N SER A 449 8.01 0.37 42.79
CA SER A 449 8.64 1.43 43.62
C SER A 449 7.65 1.78 44.75
N SER A 450 7.82 1.26 45.97
CA SER A 450 8.66 1.79 47.09
C SER A 450 7.84 2.76 47.96
N THR A 451 7.77 2.71 49.30
CA THR A 451 8.77 2.46 50.35
C THR A 451 8.09 2.26 51.72
N SER A 452 8.74 1.51 52.62
CA SER A 452 9.06 1.89 54.02
C SER A 452 9.01 0.71 55.00
N SER A 453 10.09 0.64 55.77
CA SER A 453 10.45 -0.32 56.80
C SER A 453 9.56 -0.28 58.05
N LEU A 454 9.23 -1.44 58.63
CA LEU A 454 9.46 -1.79 60.05
C LEU A 454 8.86 -3.18 60.41
N LYS A 455 9.49 -3.81 61.40
CA LYS A 455 9.36 -5.19 61.87
C LYS A 455 8.04 -5.44 62.64
N SER A 456 7.49 -6.66 62.59
CA SER A 456 7.35 -7.58 63.74
C SER A 456 6.23 -8.64 63.60
N ASN A 457 6.59 -9.86 64.03
CA ASN A 457 5.85 -11.06 64.46
C ASN A 457 4.31 -11.09 64.54
N GLY A 458 3.74 -12.27 64.25
CA GLY A 458 2.68 -12.84 65.10
C GLY A 458 1.58 -13.64 64.39
N ALA A 459 1.43 -14.89 64.84
CA ALA A 459 0.39 -15.88 64.54
C ALA A 459 -1.08 -15.37 64.50
N GLY A 460 -1.96 -16.11 63.81
CA GLY A 460 -3.41 -16.02 64.06
C GLY A 460 -4.30 -16.64 62.98
N GLN A 461 -5.15 -17.57 63.41
CA GLN A 461 -6.15 -18.33 62.65
C GLN A 461 -7.37 -17.52 62.17
N ALA A 462 -8.02 -18.11 61.15
CA ALA A 462 -9.46 -18.20 60.93
C ALA A 462 -10.28 -16.98 60.47
N GLY A 463 -11.09 -17.22 59.44
CA GLY A 463 -12.52 -16.89 59.51
C GLY A 463 -13.09 -15.99 58.42
N LEU A 464 -13.79 -16.64 57.48
CA LEU A 464 -15.17 -16.32 57.07
C LEU A 464 -15.47 -15.14 56.10
N THR A 465 -16.01 -15.58 54.96
CA THR A 465 -17.25 -15.14 54.28
C THR A 465 -17.31 -13.84 53.47
N VAL A 466 -17.64 -14.08 52.20
CA VAL A 466 -18.22 -13.22 51.15
C VAL A 466 -19.53 -12.56 51.62
N PRO A 467 -19.87 -11.40 51.05
CA PRO A 467 -21.13 -11.33 50.30
C PRO A 467 -20.99 -10.68 48.91
N LEU A 468 -21.72 -11.24 47.95
CA LEU A 468 -22.13 -10.60 46.71
C LEU A 468 -23.09 -9.43 47.02
N SER A 469 -23.01 -8.33 46.28
CA SER A 469 -24.20 -7.74 45.64
C SER A 469 -23.88 -6.56 44.72
N GLN A 470 -24.47 -6.63 43.52
CA GLN A 470 -25.20 -5.58 42.80
C GLN A 470 -24.47 -4.38 42.16
N SER A 471 -24.75 -4.28 40.86
CA SER A 471 -24.71 -3.11 39.97
C SER A 471 -25.40 -1.86 40.53
N PRO A 472 -25.00 -0.67 40.04
CA PRO A 472 -26.00 0.27 39.58
C PRO A 472 -25.69 0.93 38.22
N THR A 473 -26.79 1.34 37.61
CA THR A 473 -27.05 2.09 36.38
C THR A 473 -26.61 3.56 36.41
N GLU A 474 -26.43 4.10 35.19
CA GLU A 474 -26.61 5.49 34.72
C GLU A 474 -25.85 6.65 35.40
N ILE A 475 -24.92 7.27 34.67
CA ILE A 475 -24.58 8.71 34.79
C ILE A 475 -24.24 9.32 33.41
N GLU A 476 -25.14 10.21 32.98
CA GLU A 476 -24.98 11.55 32.36
C GLU A 476 -24.03 11.81 31.17
N ARG A 477 -24.68 12.26 30.09
CA ARG A 477 -24.12 12.96 28.93
C ARG A 477 -23.45 14.27 29.36
N GLN A 478 -22.15 14.40 29.13
CA GLN A 478 -21.44 15.68 29.25
C GLN A 478 -21.49 16.47 27.95
N ARG A 479 -21.78 17.76 28.12
CA ARG A 479 -21.93 18.84 27.14
C ARG A 479 -20.57 19.18 26.50
N SER A 480 -20.58 19.49 25.21
CA SER A 480 -19.41 19.89 24.40
C SER A 480 -18.90 21.30 24.76
N PRO A 481 -17.58 21.55 24.76
CA PRO A 481 -16.97 22.83 25.18
C PRO A 481 -16.98 23.95 24.13
N PHE A 482 -17.86 23.91 23.12
CA PHE A 482 -17.88 24.86 21.98
C PHE A 482 -19.23 25.56 21.74
N ALA A 483 -19.98 25.90 22.79
CA ALA A 483 -21.16 26.77 22.62
C ALA A 483 -20.74 28.25 22.76
N ASP A 484 -20.77 28.97 21.64
CA ASP A 484 -20.60 30.44 21.61
C ASP A 484 -21.88 31.13 22.11
N ASP A 485 -21.71 31.99 23.11
CA ASP A 485 -22.72 32.90 23.64
C ASP A 485 -22.76 34.18 22.79
N THR A 486 -23.83 34.39 22.03
CA THR A 486 -24.22 35.74 21.59
C THR A 486 -25.72 35.88 21.59
N GLU A 487 -26.27 36.43 22.66
CA GLU A 487 -27.47 37.28 22.60
C GLU A 487 -27.47 38.20 23.82
N GLU A 488 -27.52 39.51 23.56
CA GLU A 488 -28.41 40.44 24.27
C GLU A 488 -28.38 41.82 23.58
N PRO A 489 -29.42 42.66 23.76
CA PRO A 489 -30.76 42.39 24.28
C PRO A 489 -31.91 42.66 23.30
#